data_AF-A0A7Y8HC79-F1
#
_entry.id   AF-A0A7Y8HC79-F1
#
_cell.length_a   1.000
_cell.length_b   1.000
_cell.length_c   1.000
_cell.angle_alpha   90.00
_cell.angle_beta   90.00
_cell.angle_gamma   90.00
#
_symmetry.space_group_name_H-M   'P 1'
#
loop_
_entity.id
_entity.type
_entity.pdbx_description
1 polymer ?
#
loop_
_entity_poly.entity_id
_entity_poly.type
_entity_poly.pdbx_seq_one_letter_code
_entity_poly.pdbx_strand_id
1 'polypeptide(L)'
;MKNILIVEDEFSIRESLQTWLTELGYRVDVAREGQEALKRIAEKDYDLLLLDLRLPGKDGLQVLKEARARKPRLRGIIITAYPSVEKAVEAIKGGAVDFLPKPIDLSYLEKLVEEKTQAPAAPTRPILVVDDEASMRESLRDWLKDSGYEVDIAPDGEFALRLISEKDYGLLV
;
A
#
# COMPACT_ATOMS: atom_id res chain seq x y z
N MET A 1 -8.18 -8.95 2.98
CA MET A 1 -8.63 -8.21 1.78
C MET A 1 -8.54 -6.73 2.09
N LYS A 2 -7.82 -5.95 1.29
CA LYS A 2 -7.51 -4.54 1.55
C LYS A 2 -8.64 -3.63 1.05
N ASN A 3 -8.96 -2.57 1.79
CA ASN A 3 -10.00 -1.62 1.45
C ASN A 3 -9.40 -0.39 0.77
N ILE A 4 -9.84 -0.07 -0.43
CA ILE A 4 -9.42 1.11 -1.20
C ILE A 4 -10.63 2.04 -1.34
N LEU A 5 -10.41 3.34 -1.14
CA LEU A 5 -11.40 4.37 -1.46
C LEU A 5 -10.92 5.13 -2.70
N ILE A 6 -11.76 5.18 -3.74
CA ILE A 6 -11.55 6.01 -4.92
C ILE A 6 -12.38 7.29 -4.76
N VAL A 7 -11.77 8.45 -4.99
CA VAL A 7 -12.47 9.74 -5.02
C VAL A 7 -12.20 10.40 -6.36
N GLU A 8 -13.21 10.39 -7.21
CA GLU A 8 -13.13 10.79 -8.61
C GLU A 8 -14.52 11.29 -9.01
N ASP A 9 -14.64 12.47 -9.59
CA ASP A 9 -15.95 13.02 -9.99
C ASP A 9 -16.42 12.47 -11.35
N GLU A 10 -15.49 12.16 -12.25
CA GLU A 10 -15.80 11.59 -13.56
C GLU A 10 -16.27 10.13 -13.46
N PHE A 11 -17.53 9.88 -13.83
CA PHE A 11 -18.15 8.55 -13.73
C PHE A 11 -17.36 7.47 -14.47
N SER A 12 -16.96 7.75 -15.71
CA SER A 12 -16.25 6.78 -16.56
C SER A 12 -14.92 6.33 -15.95
N ILE A 13 -14.14 7.27 -15.41
CA ILE A 13 -12.86 6.98 -14.76
C ILE A 13 -13.08 6.21 -13.46
N ARG A 14 -14.02 6.67 -12.63
CA ARG A 14 -14.35 6.05 -11.34
C ARG A 14 -14.78 4.59 -11.50
N GLU A 15 -15.71 4.31 -12.42
CA GLU A 15 -16.20 2.95 -12.70
C GLU A 15 -15.09 2.05 -13.26
N SER A 16 -14.25 2.59 -14.17
CA SER A 16 -13.14 1.83 -14.75
C SER A 16 -12.13 1.41 -13.69
N LEU A 17 -11.72 2.36 -12.82
CA LEU A 17 -10.80 2.07 -11.70
C LEU A 17 -11.42 1.13 -10.68
N GLN A 18 -12.71 1.29 -10.37
CA GLN A 18 -13.41 0.41 -9.45
C GLN A 18 -13.46 -1.02 -9.96
N THR A 19 -13.83 -1.21 -11.23
CA THR A 19 -13.90 -2.52 -11.87
C THR A 19 -12.53 -3.19 -11.85
N TRP A 20 -11.51 -2.49 -12.33
CA TRP A 20 -10.14 -2.99 -12.40
C TRP A 20 -9.58 -3.38 -11.02
N LEU A 21 -9.71 -2.54 -9.99
CA LEU A 21 -9.25 -2.88 -8.65
C LEU A 21 -10.06 -4.02 -8.00
N THR A 22 -11.35 -4.12 -8.31
CA THR A 22 -12.18 -5.22 -7.81
C THR A 22 -11.75 -6.56 -8.44
N GLU A 23 -11.43 -6.57 -9.74
CA GLU A 23 -10.89 -7.74 -10.45
C GLU A 23 -9.53 -8.18 -9.89
N LEU A 24 -8.72 -7.24 -9.40
CA LEU A 24 -7.47 -7.53 -8.67
C LEU A 24 -7.69 -8.02 -7.22
N GLY A 25 -8.93 -8.16 -6.75
CA GLY A 25 -9.26 -8.71 -5.44
C GLY A 25 -9.26 -7.70 -4.28
N TYR A 26 -9.36 -6.40 -4.58
CA TYR A 26 -9.53 -5.36 -3.57
C TYR A 26 -11.01 -5.13 -3.23
N ARG A 27 -11.29 -4.64 -2.01
CA ARG A 27 -12.61 -4.09 -1.67
C ARG A 27 -12.60 -2.61 -1.97
N VAL A 28 -13.40 -2.18 -2.94
CA VAL A 28 -13.36 -0.82 -3.45
C VAL A 28 -14.65 -0.10 -3.12
N ASP A 29 -14.53 0.97 -2.33
CA ASP A 29 -15.59 1.97 -2.21
C ASP A 29 -15.26 3.18 -3.07
N VAL A 30 -16.29 3.92 -3.45
CA VAL A 30 -16.14 5.10 -4.31
C VAL A 30 -16.87 6.30 -3.71
N ALA A 31 -16.34 7.49 -3.99
CA ALA A 31 -16.94 8.77 -3.70
C ALA A 31 -16.78 9.71 -4.90
N ARG A 32 -17.78 10.56 -5.16
CA ARG A 32 -17.73 11.54 -6.26
C ARG A 32 -17.20 12.91 -5.86
N GLU A 33 -17.09 13.15 -4.56
CA GLU A 33 -16.75 14.44 -3.98
C GLU A 33 -15.95 14.28 -2.69
N GLY A 34 -15.15 15.28 -2.35
CA GLY A 34 -14.29 15.24 -1.17
C GLY A 34 -15.05 15.09 0.15
N GLN A 35 -16.25 15.69 0.26
CA GLN A 35 -17.04 15.64 1.49
C GLN A 35 -17.61 14.23 1.74
N GLU A 36 -18.08 13.56 0.69
CA GLU A 36 -18.51 12.17 0.74
C GLU A 36 -17.35 11.25 1.15
N ALA A 37 -16.16 11.47 0.57
CA ALA A 37 -14.97 10.71 0.94
C ALA A 37 -14.61 10.85 2.42
N LEU A 38 -14.61 12.08 2.95
CA LEU A 38 -14.31 12.34 4.36
C LEU A 38 -15.34 11.75 5.32
N LYS A 39 -16.62 11.67 4.91
CA LYS A 39 -17.66 10.99 5.68
C LYS A 39 -17.38 9.48 5.73
N ARG A 40 -17.10 8.86 4.59
CA ARG A 40 -16.76 7.43 4.50
C ARG A 40 -15.52 7.08 5.32
N ILE A 41 -14.47 7.91 5.27
CA ILE A 41 -13.23 7.73 6.05
C ILE A 41 -13.48 7.82 7.56
N ALA A 42 -14.51 8.57 7.99
CA ALA A 42 -14.89 8.64 9.39
C ALA A 42 -15.63 7.37 9.86
N GLU A 43 -16.39 6.73 8.97
CA GLU A 43 -17.24 5.57 9.27
C GLU A 43 -16.50 4.23 9.07
N LYS A 44 -15.50 4.18 8.18
CA LYS A 44 -14.78 2.96 7.78
C LYS A 44 -13.28 3.23 7.61
N ASP A 45 -12.47 2.24 7.98
CA ASP A 45 -11.02 2.26 7.74
C ASP A 45 -10.68 1.80 6.31
N TYR A 46 -9.77 2.55 5.69
CA TYR A 46 -9.20 2.26 4.37
C TYR A 46 -7.68 2.11 4.48
N ASP A 47 -7.11 1.25 3.64
CA ASP A 47 -5.67 1.05 3.53
C ASP A 47 -5.05 2.08 2.58
N LEU A 48 -5.79 2.46 1.53
CA LEU A 48 -5.32 3.36 0.48
C LEU A 48 -6.46 4.24 -0.04
N LEU A 49 -6.13 5.50 -0.32
CA LEU A 49 -6.97 6.48 -0.98
C LEU A 49 -6.40 6.76 -2.38
N LEU A 50 -7.19 6.57 -3.42
CA LEU A 50 -6.91 7.08 -4.77
C LEU A 50 -7.76 8.31 -5.00
N LEU A 51 -7.13 9.45 -5.29
CA LEU A 51 -7.80 10.74 -5.19
C LEU A 51 -7.53 11.62 -6.40
N ASP A 52 -8.57 12.13 -7.07
CA ASP A 52 -8.38 13.25 -7.97
C ASP A 52 -7.99 14.51 -7.19
N LEU A 53 -7.04 15.25 -7.74
CA LEU A 53 -6.70 16.58 -7.28
C LEU A 53 -7.86 17.55 -7.48
N ARG A 54 -8.51 17.53 -8.64
CA ARG A 54 -9.63 18.44 -8.95
C ARG A 54 -10.94 17.75 -8.66
N LEU A 55 -11.50 18.03 -7.50
CA LEU A 55 -12.84 17.58 -7.14
C LEU A 55 -13.78 18.80 -7.01
N PRO A 56 -15.09 18.63 -7.25
CA PRO A 56 -16.06 19.66 -6.98
C PRO A 56 -16.08 19.99 -5.48
N GLY A 57 -16.06 21.29 -5.17
CA GLY A 57 -16.18 21.83 -3.81
C GLY A 57 -14.90 21.83 -2.98
N LYS A 58 -14.19 20.70 -2.86
CA LYS A 58 -12.97 20.57 -2.03
C LYS A 58 -11.83 19.93 -2.82
N ASP A 59 -10.66 20.57 -2.83
CA ASP A 59 -9.47 20.07 -3.55
C ASP A 59 -8.94 18.77 -2.93
N GLY A 60 -8.41 17.88 -3.76
CA GLY A 60 -7.87 16.59 -3.33
C GLY A 60 -6.79 16.72 -2.24
N LEU A 61 -5.89 17.70 -2.32
CA LEU A 61 -4.88 17.88 -1.27
C LEU A 61 -5.50 18.24 0.07
N GLN A 62 -6.59 19.00 0.07
CA GLN A 62 -7.33 19.34 1.28
C GLN A 62 -8.02 18.09 1.85
N VAL A 63 -8.65 17.28 1.00
CA VAL A 63 -9.25 15.99 1.40
C VAL A 63 -8.19 15.09 2.02
N LEU A 64 -7.03 14.93 1.39
CA LEU A 64 -5.94 14.09 1.89
C LEU A 64 -5.43 14.58 3.24
N LYS A 65 -5.21 15.90 3.38
CA LYS A 65 -4.75 16.51 4.64
C LYS A 65 -5.72 16.24 5.78
N GLU A 66 -7.03 16.45 5.55
CA GLU A 66 -8.07 16.20 6.55
C GLU A 66 -8.22 14.70 6.87
N ALA A 67 -8.15 13.85 5.85
CA ALA A 67 -8.21 12.40 6.01
C ALA A 67 -7.06 11.89 6.88
N ARG A 68 -5.83 12.35 6.63
CA ARG A 68 -4.65 11.97 7.43
C ARG A 68 -4.66 12.55 8.82
N ALA A 69 -5.20 13.76 9.02
CA ALA A 69 -5.39 14.31 10.36
C ALA A 69 -6.31 13.42 11.24
N ARG A 70 -7.30 12.75 10.63
CA ARG A 70 -8.18 11.80 11.32
C ARG A 70 -7.59 10.39 11.40
N LYS A 71 -6.90 9.95 10.35
CA LYS A 71 -6.33 8.61 10.19
C LYS A 71 -4.87 8.72 9.73
N PRO A 72 -3.90 8.93 10.63
CA PRO A 72 -2.51 9.20 10.26
C PRO A 72 -1.82 8.11 9.44
N ARG A 73 -2.32 6.86 9.52
CA ARG A 73 -1.81 5.70 8.77
C ARG A 73 -2.41 5.57 7.36
N LEU A 74 -3.46 6.34 7.03
CA LEU A 74 -4.08 6.29 5.72
C LEU A 74 -3.12 6.88 4.67
N ARG A 75 -2.81 6.07 3.66
CA ARG A 75 -1.96 6.44 2.53
C ARG A 75 -2.83 7.01 1.41
N GLY A 76 -2.36 8.05 0.73
CA GLY A 76 -3.09 8.64 -0.39
C GLY A 76 -2.21 8.83 -1.62
N ILE A 77 -2.73 8.44 -2.78
CA ILE A 77 -2.12 8.67 -4.10
C ILE A 77 -2.99 9.70 -4.81
N ILE A 78 -2.35 10.77 -5.30
CA ILE A 78 -3.04 11.77 -6.13
C ILE A 78 -2.96 11.34 -7.58
N ILE A 79 -4.09 11.43 -8.29
CA ILE A 79 -4.19 11.10 -9.72
C ILE A 79 -4.87 12.27 -10.43
N THR A 80 -4.22 12.96 -11.38
CA THR A 80 -4.85 14.16 -11.97
C THR A 80 -4.56 14.38 -13.45
N ALA A 81 -5.52 14.95 -14.16
CA ALA A 81 -5.36 15.41 -15.54
C ALA A 81 -4.56 16.72 -15.67
N TYR A 82 -4.28 17.42 -14.56
CA TYR A 82 -3.59 18.71 -14.56
C TYR A 82 -2.33 18.68 -13.68
N PRO A 83 -1.32 17.87 -14.04
CA PRO A 83 -0.09 17.77 -13.28
C PRO A 83 0.73 19.06 -13.41
N SER A 84 1.43 19.43 -12.34
CA SER A 84 2.52 20.40 -12.37
C SER A 84 3.56 20.02 -11.32
N VAL A 85 4.79 20.51 -11.48
CA VAL A 85 5.87 20.24 -10.52
C VAL A 85 5.50 20.79 -9.14
N GLU A 86 4.92 21.98 -9.09
CA GLU A 86 4.49 22.64 -7.86
C GLU A 86 3.44 21.81 -7.13
N LYS A 87 2.43 21.30 -7.87
CA LYS A 87 1.36 20.46 -7.32
C LYS A 87 1.86 19.11 -6.84
N ALA A 88 2.78 18.49 -7.57
CA ALA A 88 3.42 17.25 -7.13
C ALA A 88 4.19 17.47 -5.82
N VAL A 89 4.97 18.55 -5.74
CA VAL A 89 5.71 18.92 -4.51
C VAL A 89 4.75 19.19 -3.35
N GLU A 90 3.65 19.91 -3.60
CA GLU A 90 2.62 20.17 -2.59
C GLU A 90 1.95 18.88 -2.11
N ALA A 91 1.63 17.97 -3.03
CA ALA A 91 1.04 16.67 -2.72
C ALA A 91 1.94 15.84 -1.79
N ILE A 92 3.22 15.71 -2.16
CA ILE A 92 4.19 14.95 -1.35
C ILE A 92 4.40 15.62 0.01
N LYS A 93 4.47 16.95 0.09
CA LYS A 93 4.54 17.67 1.37
C LYS A 93 3.27 17.53 2.22
N GLY A 94 2.11 17.39 1.59
CA GLY A 94 0.84 17.03 2.23
C GLY A 94 0.78 15.58 2.69
N GLY A 95 1.78 14.78 2.33
CA GLY A 95 1.96 13.37 2.63
C GLY A 95 1.10 12.45 1.77
N ALA A 96 0.92 12.81 0.51
CA ALA A 96 0.67 11.83 -0.53
C ALA A 96 1.88 10.89 -0.62
N VAL A 97 1.62 9.60 -0.82
CA VAL A 97 2.68 8.61 -1.05
C VAL A 97 3.14 8.61 -2.50
N ASP A 98 2.30 9.11 -3.41
CA ASP A 98 2.64 9.27 -4.82
C ASP A 98 1.71 10.28 -5.52
N PHE A 99 2.12 10.73 -6.72
CA PHE A 99 1.41 11.68 -7.57
C PHE A 99 1.51 11.25 -9.05
N LEU A 100 0.38 10.89 -9.65
CA LEU A 100 0.29 10.32 -10.99
C LEU A 100 -0.48 11.25 -11.95
N PRO A 101 0.01 11.47 -13.18
CA PRO A 101 -0.78 12.13 -14.21
C PRO A 101 -1.81 11.17 -14.82
N LYS A 102 -2.94 11.71 -15.30
CA LYS A 102 -3.84 11.02 -16.25
C LYS A 102 -3.32 11.28 -17.69
N PRO A 103 -3.39 10.30 -18.63
CA PRO A 103 -3.93 8.95 -18.47
C PRO A 103 -3.02 8.07 -17.59
N ILE A 104 -3.66 7.19 -16.81
CA ILE A 104 -2.98 6.38 -15.81
C ILE A 104 -2.35 5.17 -16.50
N ASP A 105 -1.07 4.92 -16.23
CA ASP A 105 -0.47 3.61 -16.52
C ASP A 105 -0.95 2.61 -15.48
N LEU A 106 -1.87 1.72 -15.89
CA LEU A 106 -2.46 0.70 -14.99
C LEU A 106 -1.40 -0.28 -14.47
N SER A 107 -0.37 -0.59 -15.25
CA SER A 107 0.70 -1.52 -14.80
C SER A 107 1.52 -0.88 -13.69
N TYR A 108 1.76 0.43 -13.79
CA TYR A 108 2.45 1.17 -12.73
C TYR A 108 1.56 1.36 -11.50
N LEU A 109 0.28 1.71 -11.70
CA LEU A 109 -0.67 1.84 -10.60
C LEU A 109 -0.86 0.50 -9.87
N GLU A 110 -0.87 -0.64 -10.58
CA GLU A 110 -0.96 -1.97 -9.97
C GLU A 110 0.16 -2.20 -8.96
N LYS A 111 1.40 -2.03 -9.41
CA LYS A 111 2.59 -2.17 -8.55
C LYS A 111 2.52 -1.22 -7.36
N LEU A 112 2.12 0.02 -7.60
CA LEU A 112 2.02 1.02 -6.55
C LEU A 112 0.93 0.66 -5.53
N VAL A 113 -0.26 0.25 -5.98
CA VAL A 113 -1.34 -0.20 -5.10
C VAL A 113 -0.90 -1.42 -4.33
N GLU A 114 -0.25 -2.38 -4.97
CA GLU A 114 0.30 -3.57 -4.32
C GLU A 114 1.30 -3.18 -3.23
N GLU A 115 2.36 -2.43 -3.57
CA GLU A 115 3.38 -1.95 -2.63
C GLU A 115 2.80 -1.10 -1.49
N LYS A 116 1.78 -0.28 -1.76
CA LYS A 116 1.24 0.66 -0.78
C LYS A 116 0.09 0.08 0.04
N THR A 117 -0.59 -0.96 -0.42
CA THR A 117 -1.60 -1.70 0.37
C THR A 117 -0.99 -2.86 1.16
N GLN A 118 0.13 -3.41 0.68
CA GLN A 118 1.03 -4.25 1.45
C GLN A 118 1.90 -3.33 2.34
N ALA A 119 1.51 -3.13 3.61
CA ALA A 119 2.57 -3.21 4.63
C ALA A 119 3.20 -4.58 4.45
N PRO A 120 4.55 -4.74 4.49
CA PRO A 120 5.22 -5.97 4.07
C PRO A 120 4.36 -7.13 4.54
N ALA A 121 3.75 -7.81 3.57
CA ALA A 121 3.01 -8.99 3.91
C ALA A 121 4.09 -9.87 4.52
N ALA A 122 4.06 -10.04 5.84
CA ALA A 122 4.71 -11.18 6.43
C ALA A 122 4.26 -12.33 5.53
N PRO A 123 5.15 -12.97 4.76
CA PRO A 123 4.75 -14.13 3.99
C PRO A 123 4.09 -15.07 5.00
N THR A 124 2.95 -15.65 4.63
CA THR A 124 2.25 -16.60 5.48
C THR A 124 3.13 -17.80 5.85
N ARG A 125 4.28 -17.93 5.18
CA ARG A 125 5.34 -18.87 5.48
C ARG A 125 6.54 -18.12 6.09
N PRO A 126 7.11 -18.61 7.19
CA PRO A 126 8.36 -18.08 7.74
C PRO A 126 9.51 -18.14 6.72
N ILE A 127 10.53 -17.32 6.97
CA ILE A 127 11.85 -17.41 6.33
C ILE A 127 12.80 -18.21 7.24
N LEU A 128 13.60 -19.09 6.66
CA LEU A 128 14.70 -19.76 7.36
C LEU A 128 16.03 -19.16 6.89
N VAL A 129 16.78 -18.56 7.81
CA VAL A 129 18.16 -18.10 7.54
C VAL A 129 19.13 -19.21 7.95
N VAL A 130 19.96 -19.68 7.01
CA VAL A 130 20.95 -20.74 7.21
C VAL A 130 22.35 -20.17 7.00
N ASP A 131 23.03 -19.88 8.10
CA ASP A 131 24.37 -19.26 8.07
C ASP A 131 25.19 -19.76 9.27
N ASP A 132 26.42 -20.19 9.01
CA ASP A 132 27.35 -20.72 10.01
C ASP A 132 27.98 -19.59 10.86
N GLU A 133 27.96 -18.36 10.36
CA GLU A 133 28.40 -17.18 11.08
C GLU A 133 27.26 -16.61 11.95
N ALA A 134 27.38 -16.78 13.27
CA ALA A 134 26.36 -16.36 14.22
C ALA A 134 26.02 -14.85 14.13
N SER A 135 27.03 -13.98 13.96
CA SER A 135 26.85 -12.53 13.83
C SER A 135 26.03 -12.14 12.61
N MET A 136 26.33 -12.73 11.45
CA MET A 136 25.61 -12.46 10.20
C MET A 136 24.16 -12.96 10.29
N ARG A 137 23.99 -14.19 10.76
CA ARG A 137 22.67 -14.82 10.95
C ARG A 137 21.75 -14.02 11.86
N GLU A 138 22.26 -13.53 12.99
CA GLU A 138 21.47 -12.72 13.92
C GLU A 138 21.12 -11.35 13.31
N SER A 139 22.09 -10.71 12.64
CA SER A 139 21.87 -9.42 11.96
C SER A 139 20.80 -9.53 10.88
N LEU A 140 20.83 -10.60 10.07
CA LEU A 140 19.86 -10.83 9.00
C LEU A 140 18.47 -11.16 9.56
N ARG A 141 18.39 -11.96 10.64
CA ARG A 141 17.15 -12.25 11.36
C ARG A 141 16.49 -10.96 11.84
N ASP A 142 17.25 -10.07 12.47
CA ASP A 142 16.70 -8.86 13.07
C ASP A 142 16.21 -7.89 11.97
N TRP A 143 16.97 -7.73 10.89
CA TRP A 143 16.55 -6.92 9.73
C TRP A 143 15.28 -7.43 9.05
N LEU A 144 15.14 -8.75 8.89
CA LEU A 144 13.94 -9.36 8.31
C LEU A 144 12.75 -9.26 9.26
N LYS A 145 12.95 -9.42 10.59
CA LYS A 145 11.89 -9.21 11.59
C LYS A 145 11.41 -7.77 11.63
N ASP A 146 12.32 -6.80 11.55
CA ASP A 146 11.98 -5.37 11.47
C ASP A 146 11.18 -5.05 10.19
N SER A 147 11.42 -5.81 9.13
CA SER A 147 10.66 -5.77 7.89
C SER A 147 9.33 -6.56 7.95
N GLY A 148 8.96 -7.10 9.11
CA GLY A 148 7.68 -7.75 9.37
C GLY A 148 7.62 -9.25 9.05
N TYR A 149 8.73 -9.90 8.76
CA TYR A 149 8.76 -11.33 8.46
C TYR A 149 8.81 -12.17 9.75
N GLU A 150 8.18 -13.36 9.75
CA GLU A 150 8.53 -14.41 10.71
C GLU A 150 9.84 -15.08 10.25
N VAL A 151 10.82 -15.16 11.15
CA VAL A 151 12.16 -15.64 10.81
C VAL A 151 12.66 -16.63 11.85
N ASP A 152 12.99 -17.83 11.38
CA ASP A 152 13.71 -18.86 12.12
C ASP A 152 15.17 -18.91 11.62
N ILE A 153 16.07 -19.44 12.44
CA ILE A 153 17.51 -19.47 12.14
C ILE A 153 18.09 -20.88 12.30
N ALA A 154 19.00 -21.26 11.40
CA ALA A 154 19.75 -22.52 11.45
C ALA A 154 21.25 -22.26 11.33
N PRO A 155 22.11 -22.90 12.15
CA PRO A 155 23.56 -22.70 12.09
C PRO A 155 24.22 -23.49 10.94
N ASP A 156 23.50 -24.46 10.40
CA ASP A 156 24.01 -25.36 9.37
C ASP A 156 22.84 -26.02 8.61
N GLY A 157 23.19 -26.71 7.52
CA GLY A 157 22.22 -27.40 6.67
C GLY A 157 21.52 -28.58 7.36
N GLU A 158 22.16 -29.24 8.33
CA GLU A 158 21.53 -30.38 9.03
C GLU A 158 20.38 -29.90 9.91
N PHE A 159 20.61 -28.83 10.67
CA PHE A 159 19.59 -28.18 11.47
C PHE A 159 18.49 -27.58 10.58
N ALA A 160 18.86 -26.98 9.45
CA ALA A 160 17.89 -26.46 8.49
C ALA A 160 16.95 -27.55 7.94
N LEU A 161 17.49 -28.70 7.55
CA LEU A 161 16.70 -29.83 7.05
C LEU A 161 15.70 -30.37 8.09
N ARG A 162 16.07 -30.39 9.37
CA ARG A 162 15.16 -30.76 10.46
C ARG A 162 13.99 -29.78 10.55
N LEU A 163 14.29 -28.47 10.54
CA LEU A 163 13.25 -27.44 10.59
C LEU A 163 12.30 -27.51 9.39
N ILE A 164 12.81 -27.68 8.17
CA ILE A 164 11.99 -27.76 6.95
C ILE A 164 11.06 -28.98 6.96
N SER A 165 11.40 -30.04 7.70
CA SER A 165 10.52 -31.19 7.87
C SER A 165 9.37 -30.95 8.87
N GLU A 166 9.51 -29.96 9.75
CA GLU A 166 8.52 -29.62 10.79
C GLU A 166 7.63 -28.43 10.39
N LYS A 167 8.14 -27.52 9.56
CA LYS A 167 7.48 -26.26 9.17
C LYS A 167 7.73 -25.95 7.69
N ASP A 168 6.72 -25.42 7.00
CA ASP A 168 6.81 -25.03 5.58
C ASP A 168 7.40 -23.61 5.46
N TYR A 169 8.56 -23.46 4.80
CA TYR A 169 9.28 -22.19 4.65
C TYR A 169 9.14 -21.61 3.24
N GLY A 170 9.00 -20.28 3.15
CA GLY A 170 8.81 -19.59 1.86
C GLY A 170 10.11 -19.23 1.14
N LEU A 171 11.21 -19.12 1.88
CA LEU A 171 12.53 -18.76 1.37
C LEU A 171 13.61 -19.32 2.31
N LEU A 172 14.66 -19.91 1.73
CA LEU A 172 15.92 -20.20 2.41
C LEU A 172 16.94 -19.16 1.96
N VAL A 173 17.57 -18.47 2.90
CA VAL A 173 18.69 -17.55 2.65
C VAL A 173 19.90 -18.05 3.38
#